data_AF-A0A0E9XEY7-F1
#
_entry.id   AF-A0A0E9XEY7-F1
#
_cell.length_a   1.000
_cell.length_b   1.000
_cell.length_c   1.000
_cell.angle_alpha   90.00
_cell.angle_beta   90.00
_cell.angle_gamma   90.00
#
_symmetry.space_group_name_H-M   'P 1'
#
loop_
_entity.id
_entity.type
_entity.pdbx_description
1 polymer ?
#
loop_
_entity_poly.entity_id
_entity_poly.type
_entity_poly.pdbx_seq_one_letter_code
_entity_poly.pdbx_strand_id
1 'polypeptide(L)'
;MEPLFIAVLAFSAISVSRAEESLSLFVRKGGSVHLDVQGYEKLQFSTLDWQFNSIAILKYIIGFKMIFYEDYETRAEFEKNFTLLLKNVQE
;
A
#
# COMPACT_ATOMS: atom_id res chain seq x y z
N MET A 1 -27.01 4.07 8.97
CA MET A 1 -26.24 3.25 8.02
C MET A 1 -25.00 4.07 7.69
N GLU A 2 -23.82 3.70 8.16
CA GLU A 2 -22.61 4.48 7.87
C GLU A 2 -22.24 4.36 6.38
N PRO A 3 -21.81 5.45 5.72
CA PRO A 3 -21.47 5.40 4.31
C PRO A 3 -20.16 4.62 4.09
N LEU A 4 -20.18 3.76 3.07
CA LEU A 4 -18.96 3.24 2.43
C LEU A 4 -18.41 4.33 1.52
N PHE A 5 -17.13 4.65 1.64
CA PHE A 5 -16.44 5.58 0.74
C PHE A 5 -15.48 4.81 -0.19
N ILE A 6 -15.08 5.46 -1.28
CA ILE A 6 -14.14 4.90 -2.27
C ILE A 6 -12.72 5.32 -1.87
N ALA A 7 -11.86 4.34 -1.65
CA ALA A 7 -10.42 4.53 -1.49
C ALA A 7 -9.69 4.15 -2.78
N VAL A 8 -8.80 5.01 -3.27
CA VAL A 8 -7.88 4.68 -4.38
C VAL A 8 -6.49 4.44 -3.82
N LEU A 9 -6.01 3.22 -3.99
CA LEU A 9 -4.68 2.80 -3.57
C LEU A 9 -3.81 2.53 -4.78
N ALA A 10 -2.61 3.06 -4.78
CA ALA A 10 -1.62 2.84 -5.81
C ALA A 10 -0.43 2.07 -5.24
N PHE A 11 -0.03 1.05 -5.98
CA PHE A 11 1.21 0.31 -5.79
C PHE A 11 2.15 0.67 -6.93
N SER A 12 3.40 1.00 -6.63
CA SER A 12 4.43 1.14 -7.64
C SER A 12 5.71 0.40 -7.26
N ALA A 13 6.20 -0.44 -8.17
CA ALA A 13 7.49 -1.09 -8.04
C ALA A 13 8.45 -0.59 -9.13
N ILE A 14 9.59 -0.03 -8.71
CA ILE A 14 10.61 0.49 -9.63
C ILE A 14 11.68 -0.58 -9.85
N SER A 15 11.62 -1.22 -11.02
CA SER A 15 12.65 -2.09 -11.59
C SER A 15 13.26 -1.44 -12.85
N VAL A 16 13.98 -2.20 -13.68
CA VAL A 16 14.35 -1.81 -15.05
C VAL A 16 13.10 -1.39 -15.88
N SER A 17 11.90 -1.84 -15.46
CA SER A 17 10.58 -1.35 -15.90
C SER A 17 9.72 -0.88 -14.71
N ARG A 18 8.99 0.24 -14.84
CA ARG A 18 8.03 0.71 -13.83
C ARG A 18 6.76 -0.13 -13.92
N ALA A 19 6.40 -0.78 -12.84
CA ALA A 19 5.11 -1.45 -12.68
C ALA A 19 4.21 -0.60 -11.77
N GLU A 20 2.98 -0.35 -12.21
CA GLU A 20 1.98 0.37 -11.42
C GLU A 20 0.67 -0.40 -11.43
N GLU A 21 0.05 -0.51 -10.26
CA GLU A 21 -1.28 -1.09 -10.10
C GLU A 21 -2.12 -0.16 -9.23
N SER A 22 -3.35 0.10 -9.66
CA SER A 22 -4.32 0.88 -8.89
C SER A 22 -5.49 0.00 -8.50
N LEU A 23 -5.76 -0.08 -7.20
CA LEU A 23 -6.89 -0.80 -6.62
C LEU A 23 -7.91 0.21 -6.10
N SER A 24 -9.18 0.02 -6.48
CA SER A 24 -10.31 0.75 -5.90
C SER A 24 -11.12 -0.20 -5.04
N LEU A 25 -11.22 0.10 -3.74
CA LEU A 25 -11.88 -0.74 -2.76
C LEU A 25 -12.90 0.07 -1.96
N PHE A 26 -14.02 -0.56 -1.63
CA PHE A 26 -15.01 -0.01 -0.72
C PHE A 26 -14.70 -0.48 0.69
N VAL A 27 -14.31 0.45 1.56
CA VAL A 27 -13.97 0.17 2.96
C VAL A 27 -14.83 1.04 3.87
N ARG A 28 -15.27 0.47 4.98
CA ARG A 28 -15.98 1.23 6.01
C ARG A 28 -14.98 2.09 6.78
N LYS A 29 -15.33 3.34 7.06
CA LYS A 29 -14.53 4.26 7.87
C LYS A 29 -14.17 3.65 9.22
N GLY A 30 -12.90 3.79 9.60
CA GLY A 30 -12.35 3.18 10.81
C GLY A 30 -12.08 1.68 10.70
N GLY A 31 -12.43 1.03 9.59
CA GLY A 31 -12.13 -0.37 9.32
C GLY A 31 -10.67 -0.60 8.94
N SER A 32 -10.31 -1.87 8.75
CA SER A 32 -9.00 -2.30 8.26
C SER A 32 -9.16 -3.03 6.93
N VAL A 33 -8.15 -2.92 6.06
CA VAL A 33 -8.12 -3.58 4.75
C VAL A 33 -6.77 -4.23 4.50
N HIS A 34 -6.78 -5.45 3.96
CA HIS A 34 -5.59 -6.11 3.43
C HIS A 34 -5.51 -5.84 1.93
N LEU A 35 -4.34 -5.44 1.49
CA LEU A 35 -4.05 -5.06 0.12
C LEU A 35 -2.98 -6.00 -0.41
N ASP A 36 -3.44 -7.01 -1.14
CA ASP A 36 -2.57 -8.02 -1.72
C ASP A 36 -2.22 -7.64 -3.16
N VAL A 37 -0.93 -7.68 -3.49
CA VAL A 37 -0.43 -7.44 -4.84
C VAL A 37 0.12 -8.75 -5.39
N GLN A 38 -0.62 -9.38 -6.30
CA GLN A 38 -0.28 -10.69 -6.86
C GLN A 38 0.48 -10.56 -8.18
N GLY A 39 1.35 -11.53 -8.48
CA GLY A 39 2.08 -11.58 -9.75
C GLY A 39 3.39 -10.82 -9.77
N TYR A 40 3.71 -10.06 -8.71
CA TYR A 40 4.96 -9.30 -8.59
C TYR A 40 6.05 -10.04 -7.77
N GLU A 41 5.73 -11.23 -7.25
CA GLU A 41 6.58 -12.07 -6.40
C GLU A 41 7.96 -12.39 -7.01
N LYS A 42 8.03 -12.45 -8.34
CA LYS A 42 9.25 -12.80 -9.10
C LYS A 42 9.96 -11.59 -9.71
N LEU A 43 9.41 -10.38 -9.54
CA LEU A 43 10.02 -9.18 -10.08
C LEU A 43 11.22 -8.77 -9.23
N GLN A 44 12.33 -8.47 -9.91
CA GLN A 44 13.47 -7.83 -9.27
C GLN A 44 13.22 -6.32 -9.28
N PHE A 45 12.87 -5.74 -8.15
CA PHE A 45 12.72 -4.29 -7.98
C PHE A 45 13.74 -3.78 -6.97
N SER A 46 14.12 -2.52 -7.13
CA SER A 46 15.00 -1.82 -6.18
C SER A 46 14.18 -1.16 -5.07
N THR A 47 12.98 -0.70 -5.42
CA THR A 47 12.09 0.05 -4.55
C THR A 47 10.63 -0.29 -4.82
N LEU A 48 9.84 -0.27 -3.75
CA LEU A 48 8.40 -0.48 -3.73
C LEU A 48 7.79 0.65 -2.91
N ASP A 49 6.78 1.31 -3.47
CA ASP A 49 6.06 2.40 -2.82
C ASP A 49 4.56 2.08 -2.78
N TRP A 50 3.95 2.29 -1.61
CA TRP A 50 2.50 2.24 -1.40
C TRP A 50 1.97 3.65 -1.18
N GLN A 51 0.85 3.98 -1.85
CA GLN A 51 0.20 5.28 -1.73
C GLN A 51 -1.32 5.13 -1.61
N PHE A 52 -1.95 5.98 -0.80
CA PHE A 52 -3.40 6.08 -0.63
C PHE A 52 -3.83 7.49 -1.03
N ASN A 53 -4.71 7.63 -2.03
CA ASN A 53 -5.14 8.93 -2.55
C ASN A 53 -3.96 9.88 -2.85
N SER A 54 -2.86 9.35 -3.41
CA SER A 54 -1.58 10.06 -3.67
C SER A 54 -0.76 10.46 -2.43
N ILE A 55 -1.18 10.05 -1.23
CA ILE A 55 -0.42 10.21 0.00
C ILE A 55 0.45 8.98 0.18
N ALA A 56 1.75 9.19 0.37
CA ALA A 56 2.70 8.09 0.59
C ALA A 56 2.43 7.40 1.93
N ILE A 57 2.30 6.07 1.90
CA ILE A 57 2.10 5.24 3.09
C ILE A 57 3.42 4.63 3.54
N LEU A 58 4.10 3.97 2.59
CA LEU A 58 5.28 3.19 2.84
C LEU A 58 6.20 3.24 1.62
N LYS A 59 7.51 3.32 1.90
CA LYS A 59 8.56 3.03 0.94
C LYS A 59 9.42 1.87 1.44
N TYR A 60 9.54 0.82 0.65
CA TYR A 60 10.42 -0.32 0.89
C TYR A 60 11.57 -0.32 -0.12
N ILE A 61 12.80 -0.25 0.40
CA ILE A 61 14.04 -0.32 -0.38
C ILE A 61 14.69 -1.67 -0.11
N ILE A 62 14.77 -2.52 -1.14
CA ILE A 62 15.23 -3.91 -0.96
C ILE A 62 16.68 -3.92 -0.44
N GLY A 63 16.93 -4.75 0.58
CA GLY A 63 18.26 -4.85 1.20
C GLY A 63 18.70 -3.65 2.03
N PHE A 64 17.85 -2.63 2.23
CA PHE A 64 18.21 -1.43 2.98
C PHE A 64 17.25 -1.15 4.15
N LYS A 65 16.07 -0.61 3.88
CA LYS A 65 15.11 -0.26 4.94
C LYS A 65 13.68 -0.14 4.44
N MET A 66 12.78 -0.24 5.41
CA MET A 66 11.37 0.08 5.27
C MET A 66 11.10 1.42 5.95
N ILE A 67 10.42 2.33 5.26
CA ILE A 67 10.10 3.68 5.73
C ILE A 67 8.58 3.83 5.71
N PHE A 68 7.97 3.93 6.88
CA PHE A 68 6.59 4.36 7.01
C PHE A 68 6.57 5.89 7.10
N TYR A 69 5.59 6.52 6.45
CA TYR A 69 5.37 7.96 6.58
C TYR A 69 4.56 8.23 7.85
N GLU A 70 4.76 9.40 8.48
CA GLU A 70 4.35 9.70 9.85
C GLU A 70 2.88 9.36 10.15
N ASP A 71 1.94 9.72 9.27
CA ASP A 71 0.51 9.43 9.41
C ASP A 71 0.14 7.94 9.38
N TYR A 72 1.08 7.09 8.95
CA TYR A 72 0.90 5.67 8.71
C TYR A 72 1.81 4.78 9.57
N GLU A 73 2.74 5.31 10.36
CA GLU A 73 3.64 4.50 11.21
C GLU A 73 2.89 3.55 12.16
N THR A 74 1.71 3.95 12.65
CA THR A 74 0.88 3.15 13.56
C THR A 74 -0.31 2.49 12.88
N ARG A 75 -0.56 2.83 11.61
CA ARG A 75 -1.76 2.43 10.86
C ARG A 75 -1.45 1.48 9.71
N ALA A 76 -0.21 1.42 9.24
CA ALA A 76 0.21 0.53 8.19
C ALA A 76 1.09 -0.59 8.76
N GLU A 77 0.88 -1.80 8.27
CA GLU A 77 1.71 -2.96 8.56
C GLU A 77 2.05 -3.64 7.24
N PHE A 78 3.34 -3.77 6.96
CA PHE A 78 3.81 -4.46 5.77
C PHE A 78 3.99 -5.94 6.07
N GLU A 79 3.30 -6.77 5.30
CA GLU A 79 3.29 -8.21 5.44
C GLU A 79 4.13 -8.88 4.34
N LYS A 80 4.09 -10.22 4.29
CA LYS A 80 4.77 -10.99 3.25
C LYS A 80 4.17 -10.69 1.86
N ASN A 81 4.91 -11.02 0.80
CA ASN A 81 4.44 -10.95 -0.58
C ASN A 81 3.88 -9.58 -1.00
N PHE A 82 4.46 -8.50 -0.48
CA PHE A 82 4.06 -7.11 -0.78
C PHE A 82 2.69 -6.72 -0.26
N THR A 83 2.07 -7.55 0.57
CA THR A 83 0.78 -7.26 1.19
C THR A 83 0.91 -6.10 2.18
N LEU A 84 -0.05 -5.18 2.13
CA LEU A 84 -0.17 -4.07 3.08
C LEU A 84 -1.48 -4.19 3.86
N LEU A 85 -1.38 -4.25 5.19
CA LEU A 85 -2.53 -4.06 6.08
C LEU A 85 -2.63 -2.58 6.45
N LEU A 86 -3.70 -1.92 6.02
CA LEU A 86 -4.02 -0.56 6.41
C LEU A 86 -5.16 -0.56 7.43
N LYS A 87 -4.88 -0.05 8.62
CA LYS A 87 -5.79 0.02 9.77
C LYS A 87 -6.41 1.41 9.88
N ASN A 88 -7.64 1.45 10.41
CA ASN A 88 -8.37 2.68 10.65
C ASN A 88 -8.43 3.54 9.37
N VAL A 89 -8.92 2.99 8.26
CA VAL A 89 -8.98 3.72 6.97
C VAL A 89 -9.88 4.94 7.13
N GLN A 90 -9.37 6.08 6.67
CA GLN A 90 -10.02 7.39 6.75
C GLN A 90 -10.16 7.99 5.35
N GLU A 91 -10.99 9.02 5.22
CA GLU A 91 -11.15 9.82 4.00
C GLU A 91 -9.93 10.72 3.76
#